data_AF-A0A8J3HZJ8-F1
#
_entry.id   AF-A0A8J3HZJ8-F1
#
_cell.length_a   1.000
_cell.length_b   1.000
_cell.length_c   1.000
_cell.angle_alpha   90.00
_cell.angle_beta   90.00
_cell.angle_gamma   90.00
#
_symmetry.space_group_name_H-M   'P 1'
#
loop_
_entity.id
_entity.type
_entity.pdbx_description
1 polymer ?
#
loop_
_entity_poly.entity_id
_entity_poly.type
_entity_poly.pdbx_seq_one_letter_code
_entity_poly.pdbx_strand_id
1 'polypeptide(L)' 'MTLAIEMGATLTDLSEIIYTHPGLSEVLLESADGALGHAIHMLNKGI' A
#
# COMPACT_ATOMS: atom_id res chain seq x y z
N MET A 1 -7.25 6.30 4.85
CA MET A 1 -6.07 6.41 5.73
C MET A 1 -6.44 6.66 7.19
N THR A 2 -7.25 7.67 7.52
CA THR A 2 -7.67 7.92 8.91
C THR A 2 -8.17 6.65 9.63
N LEU A 3 -9.11 5.90 9.04
CA LEU A 3 -9.60 4.66 9.63
C LEU A 3 -8.51 3.58 9.81
N ALA A 4 -7.61 3.44 8.84
CA ALA A 4 -6.51 2.46 8.93
C ALA A 4 -5.59 2.77 10.12
N ILE A 5 -5.32 4.04 10.38
CA ILE A 5 -4.55 4.49 11.55
C ILE A 5 -5.31 4.18 12.85
N GLU A 6 -6.60 4.51 12.93
CA GLU A 6 -7.45 4.23 14.10
C GLU A 6 -7.54 2.72 14.42
N MET A 7 -7.52 1.88 13.39
CA MET A 7 -7.53 0.42 13.53
C MET A 7 -6.16 -0.18 13.90
N GLY A 8 -5.08 0.63 13.91
CA GLY A 8 -3.72 0.13 14.07
C GLY A 8 -3.29 -0.79 12.92
N ALA A 9 -3.80 -0.55 11.71
CA ALA A 9 -3.48 -1.36 10.54
C ALA A 9 -1.98 -1.28 10.20
N THR A 10 -1.42 -2.43 9.84
CA THR A 10 -0.03 -2.56 9.39
C THR A 10 0.11 -2.28 7.89
N LEU A 11 1.34 -2.22 7.39
CA LEU A 11 1.59 -2.12 5.96
C LEU A 11 1.04 -3.32 5.18
N THR A 12 1.13 -4.52 5.75
CA THR A 12 0.56 -5.73 5.16
C THR A 12 -0.96 -5.64 5.07
N ASP A 13 -1.64 -5.14 6.10
CA ASP A 13 -3.09 -4.95 6.06
C ASP A 13 -3.53 -3.98 4.95
N LEU A 14 -2.72 -2.95 4.66
CA LEU A 14 -2.97 -2.03 3.55
C LEU A 14 -2.69 -2.68 2.19
N SER A 15 -1.63 -3.50 2.08
CA SER A 15 -1.25 -4.24 0.87
C SER A 15 -2.33 -5.26 0.44
N GLU A 16 -3.01 -5.88 1.41
CA GLU A 16 -4.01 -6.93 1.16
C GLU A 16 -5.42 -6.40 0.82
N ILE A 17 -5.64 -5.08 0.88
CA ILE A 17 -6.90 -4.47 0.44
C ILE A 17 -7.03 -4.53 -1.08
N ILE A 18 -8.23 -4.83 -1.59
CA ILE A 18 -8.52 -4.74 -3.02
C ILE A 18 -8.81 -3.28 -3.38
N TYR A 19 -7.91 -2.68 -4.16
CA TYR A 19 -8.09 -1.34 -4.69
C TYR A 19 -8.81 -1.40 -6.04
N THR A 20 -9.69 -0.43 -6.29
CA THR A 20 -10.39 -0.31 -7.57
C THR A 20 -9.43 0.19 -8.64
N HIS A 21 -9.26 -0.57 -9.72
CA HIS A 21 -8.49 -0.16 -10.88
C HIS A 21 -9.41 0.32 -12.02
N PRO A 22 -9.16 1.48 -12.66
CA PRO A 22 -8.16 2.49 -12.29
C PRO A 22 -8.66 3.42 -11.16
N GLY A 23 -7.78 3.84 -10.24
CA GLY A 23 -8.15 4.74 -9.15
C GLY A 23 -6.97 5.39 -8.44
N LEU A 24 -7.12 6.65 -8.01
CA LEU A 24 -6.07 7.37 -7.25
C LEU A 24 -5.73 6.70 -5.91
N SER A 25 -6.65 5.90 -5.35
CA SER A 25 -6.41 5.13 -4.13
C SER A 25 -5.32 4.08 -4.30
N GLU A 26 -5.02 3.61 -5.53
CA GLU A 26 -3.93 2.66 -5.83
C GLU A 26 -2.55 3.19 -5.38
N VAL A 27 -2.38 4.52 -5.25
CA VAL A 27 -1.15 5.11 -4.71
C VAL A 27 -0.87 4.63 -3.28
N LEU A 28 -1.90 4.34 -2.49
CA LEU A 28 -1.74 3.83 -1.13
C LEU A 28 -1.28 2.37 -1.12
N LEU A 29 -1.80 1.54 -2.04
CA LEU A 29 -1.34 0.17 -2.26
C LEU A 29 0.14 0.16 -2.63
N GLU A 30 0.50 0.87 -3.70
CA GLU A 30 1.87 0.87 -4.23
C GLU A 30 2.87 1.49 -3.26
N SER A 31 2.43 2.44 -2.41
CA SER A 31 3.27 2.97 -1.34
C SER A 31 3.50 1.97 -0.21
N ALA A 32 2.48 1.21 0.18
CA ALA A 32 2.61 0.15 1.20
C ALA A 32 3.51 -0.97 0.68
N ASP A 33 3.26 -1.45 -0.53
CA ASP A 33 4.07 -2.46 -1.19
C ASP A 33 5.50 -1.96 -1.43
N GLY A 34 5.68 -0.67 -1.72
CA GLY A 34 7.00 -0.07 -1.89
C GLY A 34 7.81 -0.05 -0.59
N ALA A 35 7.15 0.15 0.55
CA ALA A 35 7.76 0.06 1.87
C ALA A 35 8.06 -1.40 2.28
N LEU A 36 7.27 -2.37 1.81
CA LEU A 36 7.50 -3.80 1.97
C LEU A 36 8.53 -4.37 0.98
N GLY A 37 8.91 -3.60 -0.05
CA GLY A 37 9.93 -3.95 -1.03
C GLY A 37 9.43 -4.80 -2.20
N HIS A 38 8.11 -4.82 -2.45
CA HIS A 38 7.49 -5.61 -3.52
C HIS A 38 6.43 -4.86 -4.35
N ALA A 39 6.50 -3.52 -4.43
CA ALA A 39 5.65 -2.73 -5.33
C ALA A 39 5.79 -3.19 -6.78
N ILE A 40 4.68 -3.08 -7.53
CA ILE A 40 4.58 -3.53 -8.92
C ILE A 40 4.78 -2.36 -9.89
N HIS A 41 4.26 -1.18 -9.55
CA HIS A 41 4.26 0.00 -10.42
C HIS A 41 5.37 1.01 -10.09
N MET A 42 6.28 0.70 -9.15
CA MET A 42 7.42 1.53 -8.79
C MET A 42 8.67 0.71 -8.49
N LEU A 43 9.85 1.33 -8.61
CA LEU A 43 11.11 0.71 -8.16
C LEU A 43 11.12 0.56 -6.64
N ASN A 44 11.37 -0.66 -6.18
CA ASN A 44 11.54 -0.94 -4.76
C ASN A 44 12.92 -0.48 -4.28
N LYS A 45 12.97 0.10 -3.06
CA LYS A 45 14.23 0.48 -2.44
C LYS A 45 14.87 -0.76 -1.82
N GLY A 46 16.08 -1.10 -2.26
CA GLY A 46 16.88 -2.17 -1.65
C GLY A 46 17.29 -1.81 -0.22
N ILE A 47 17.25 -2.80 0.67
CA ILE A 47 17.94 -2.78 1.97
C ILE A 47 19.35 -3.34 1.80
#